data_AF-A0A916SLZ3-F1
#
_entry.id   AF-A0A916SLZ3-F1
#
_cell.length_a   1.000
_cell.length_b   1.000
_cell.length_c   1.000
_cell.angle_alpha   90.00
_cell.angle_beta   90.00
_cell.angle_gamma   90.00
#
_symmetry.space_group_name_H-M   'P 1'
#
loop_
_entity.id
_entity.type
_entity.pdbx_description
1 polymer ?
#
loop_
_entity_poly.entity_id
_entity_poly.type
_entity_poly.pdbx_seq_one_letter_code
_entity_poly.pdbx_strand_id
1 'polypeptide(L)'
;MIAARPINITLKAVLTPNPHARGMTRVPELMAAGVNVAFGHDCVMDPWYGMGSGDMLEVAHMGLHVAQMTSQKGIRDCFDAVTVNAAKVMHLDNYGIAPGCDASFVLLQARDAVEAIRLRANRLKVWRKGTLVAETTEVVAKLRMARRPSTTDYFIKLK
;
A
#
# COMPACT_ATOMS: atom_id res chain seq x y z
N MET A 1 1.69 6.87 14.94
CA MET A 1 2.10 5.51 15.35
C MET A 1 2.34 4.66 14.11
N ILE A 2 3.39 3.83 14.05
CA ILE A 2 3.64 2.90 12.92
C ILE A 2 3.27 1.48 13.34
N ALA A 3 2.34 0.84 12.61
CA ALA A 3 1.56 -0.26 13.15
C ALA A 3 1.55 -1.58 12.34
N ALA A 4 1.44 -1.53 11.02
CA ALA A 4 1.49 -2.73 10.19
C ALA A 4 2.81 -2.81 9.44
N ARG A 5 3.49 -3.93 9.63
CA ARG A 5 4.76 -4.27 9.00
C ARG A 5 4.71 -5.74 8.62
N PRO A 6 5.11 -6.15 7.39
CA PRO A 6 5.13 -7.55 6.99
C PRO A 6 5.87 -8.45 7.99
N ILE A 7 6.92 -7.92 8.63
CA ILE A 7 7.68 -8.63 9.66
C ILE A 7 6.86 -9.00 10.91
N ASN A 8 5.81 -8.23 11.28
CA ASN A 8 5.06 -8.48 12.50
C ASN A 8 4.37 -9.84 12.46
N ILE A 9 3.75 -10.19 11.32
CA ILE A 9 3.09 -11.49 11.18
C ILE A 9 4.12 -12.64 11.13
N THR A 10 5.33 -12.38 10.60
CA THR A 10 6.42 -13.37 10.53
C THR A 10 7.04 -13.66 11.90
N LEU A 11 7.42 -12.63 12.67
CA LEU A 11 8.17 -12.81 13.92
C LEU A 11 7.31 -13.02 15.16
N LYS A 12 6.07 -12.49 15.20
CA LYS A 12 5.26 -12.57 16.42
C LYS A 12 4.49 -13.88 16.55
N ALA A 13 4.04 -14.44 15.42
CA ALA A 13 3.26 -15.67 15.43
C ALA A 13 4.06 -16.88 15.95
N VAL A 14 5.36 -16.93 15.66
CA VAL A 14 6.25 -18.07 16.04
C VAL A 14 6.47 -18.21 17.54
N LEU A 15 6.20 -17.16 18.32
CA LEU A 15 6.34 -17.18 19.78
C LEU A 15 5.07 -17.68 20.50
N THR A 16 4.01 -17.99 19.76
CA THR A 16 2.72 -18.40 20.33
C THR A 16 2.39 -19.85 20.00
N PRO A 17 1.84 -20.64 20.95
CA PRO A 17 1.33 -21.98 20.66
C PRO A 17 0.05 -21.90 19.81
N ASN A 18 -0.36 -23.01 19.20
CA ASN A 18 -1.61 -23.07 18.43
C ASN A 18 -2.83 -22.86 19.37
N PRO A 19 -3.75 -21.91 19.09
CA PRO A 19 -3.84 -21.02 17.93
C PRO A 19 -2.84 -19.85 17.92
N HIS A 20 -2.14 -19.68 16.79
CA HIS A 20 -1.17 -18.60 16.61
C HIS A 20 -1.82 -17.22 16.55
N ALA A 21 -1.29 -16.27 17.32
CA ALA A 21 -1.74 -14.88 17.29
C ALA A 21 -1.19 -14.15 16.04
N ARG A 22 -1.96 -13.19 15.50
CA ARG A 22 -1.50 -12.35 14.37
C ARG A 22 -0.34 -11.43 14.73
N GLY A 23 -0.20 -11.04 16.01
CA GLY A 23 0.90 -10.21 16.50
C GLY A 23 0.92 -8.77 15.98
N MET A 24 -0.17 -8.31 15.37
CA MET A 24 -0.33 -6.91 14.96
C MET A 24 -1.01 -6.11 16.07
N THR A 25 -0.68 -4.82 16.16
CA THR A 25 -1.38 -3.89 17.06
C THR A 25 -2.84 -3.68 16.63
N ARG A 26 -3.61 -3.01 17.49
CA ARG A 26 -5.05 -2.72 17.35
C ARG A 26 -5.34 -1.61 16.33
N VAL A 27 -4.95 -1.82 15.07
CA VAL A 27 -5.03 -0.82 14.00
C VAL A 27 -6.45 -0.27 13.83
N PRO A 28 -7.50 -1.10 13.62
CA PRO A 28 -8.85 -0.59 13.41
C PRO A 28 -9.37 0.21 14.60
N GLU A 29 -9.11 -0.25 15.82
CA GLU A 29 -9.57 0.40 17.05
C GLU A 29 -8.87 1.74 17.28
N LEU A 30 -7.56 1.80 17.02
CA LEU A 30 -6.78 3.04 17.13
C LEU A 30 -7.26 4.09 16.11
N MET A 31 -7.48 3.67 14.86
CA MET A 31 -8.02 4.55 13.83
C MET A 31 -9.43 5.03 14.18
N ALA A 32 -10.29 4.15 14.70
CA ALA A 32 -11.62 4.52 15.18
C ALA A 32 -11.59 5.51 16.36
N ALA A 33 -10.57 5.43 17.20
CA ALA A 33 -10.31 6.38 18.29
C ALA A 33 -9.65 7.70 17.84
N GLY A 34 -9.46 7.91 16.53
CA GLY A 34 -8.85 9.12 15.98
C GLY A 34 -7.32 9.18 16.08
N VAL A 35 -6.67 8.08 16.45
CA VAL A 35 -5.20 8.01 16.51
C VAL A 35 -4.62 7.95 15.10
N ASN A 36 -3.61 8.77 14.82
CA ASN A 36 -2.88 8.72 13.54
C ASN A 36 -2.04 7.43 13.45
N VAL A 37 -2.44 6.53 12.55
CA VAL A 37 -1.80 5.24 12.31
C VAL A 37 -1.23 5.19 10.89
N ALA A 38 0.05 4.86 10.80
CA ALA A 38 0.78 4.65 9.55
C ALA A 38 1.33 3.22 9.47
N PHE A 39 1.63 2.76 8.27
CA PHE A 39 2.28 1.47 8.03
C PHE A 39 3.70 1.65 7.49
N GLY A 40 4.55 0.66 7.72
CA GLY A 40 5.97 0.68 7.33
C GLY A 40 6.40 -0.68 6.83
N HIS A 41 7.41 -0.74 5.96
CA HIS A 41 7.94 -2.01 5.48
C HIS A 41 8.81 -2.72 6.54
N ASP A 42 9.48 -1.94 7.41
CA ASP A 42 10.53 -2.37 8.36
C ASP A 42 11.80 -2.86 7.66
N CYS A 43 11.70 -4.02 7.03
CA CYS A 43 12.83 -4.82 6.57
C CYS A 43 12.67 -5.15 5.08
N VAL A 44 13.74 -5.04 4.31
CA VAL A 44 13.79 -5.46 2.89
C VAL A 44 15.08 -6.23 2.69
N MET A 45 14.99 -7.53 2.38
CA MET A 45 16.14 -8.40 2.12
C MET A 45 17.22 -8.34 3.23
N ASP A 46 16.80 -8.45 4.49
CA ASP A 46 17.69 -8.42 5.65
C ASP A 46 17.57 -9.71 6.50
N PRO A 47 18.41 -9.89 7.55
CA PRO A 47 18.39 -11.09 8.38
C PRO A 47 17.06 -11.38 9.10
N TRP A 48 16.18 -10.38 9.24
CA TRP A 48 14.88 -10.52 9.89
C TRP A 48 13.76 -10.79 8.87
N TYR A 49 13.87 -10.27 7.65
CA TYR A 49 12.92 -10.49 6.56
C TYR A 49 13.61 -10.68 5.20
N GLY A 50 13.68 -11.93 4.73
CA GLY A 50 14.28 -12.28 3.45
C GLY A 50 13.43 -11.98 2.19
N MET A 51 12.41 -11.13 2.31
CA MET A 51 11.52 -10.72 1.21
C MET A 51 11.46 -9.19 1.14
N GLY A 52 10.61 -8.66 0.26
CA GLY A 52 10.32 -7.23 0.16
C GLY A 52 10.88 -6.58 -1.11
N SER A 53 10.10 -5.66 -1.67
CA SER A 53 10.45 -4.88 -2.86
C SER A 53 10.54 -3.37 -2.58
N GLY A 54 10.33 -2.96 -1.33
CA GLY A 54 10.17 -1.54 -0.96
C GLY A 54 8.81 -0.96 -1.36
N ASP A 55 7.86 -1.81 -1.77
CA ASP A 55 6.54 -1.40 -2.23
C ASP A 55 5.56 -1.17 -1.06
N MET A 56 5.16 0.08 -0.86
CA MET A 56 4.19 0.42 0.19
C MET A 56 2.74 -0.04 -0.11
N LEU A 57 2.37 -0.31 -1.35
CA LEU A 57 1.09 -0.96 -1.69
C LEU A 57 1.09 -2.43 -1.26
N GLU A 58 2.23 -3.13 -1.28
CA GLU A 58 2.35 -4.48 -0.70
C GLU A 58 2.16 -4.44 0.81
N VAL A 59 2.74 -3.44 1.48
CA VAL A 59 2.57 -3.23 2.93
C VAL A 59 1.10 -2.96 3.27
N ALA A 60 0.43 -2.06 2.54
CA ALA A 60 -0.99 -1.78 2.73
C ALA A 60 -1.86 -3.02 2.44
N HIS A 61 -1.54 -3.77 1.38
CA HIS A 61 -2.22 -5.01 1.03
C HIS A 61 -2.08 -6.06 2.15
N MET A 62 -0.90 -6.25 2.74
CA MET A 62 -0.76 -7.16 3.88
C MET A 62 -1.51 -6.64 5.11
N GLY A 63 -1.34 -5.34 5.42
CA GLY A 63 -1.96 -4.67 6.56
C GLY A 63 -3.47 -4.84 6.61
N LEU A 64 -4.17 -4.63 5.48
CA LEU A 64 -5.63 -4.75 5.44
C LEU A 64 -6.12 -6.18 5.72
N HIS A 65 -5.37 -7.21 5.29
CA HIS A 65 -5.76 -8.60 5.52
C HIS A 65 -5.58 -8.97 6.99
N VAL A 66 -4.43 -8.61 7.58
CA VAL A 66 -4.14 -8.88 8.99
C VAL A 66 -5.09 -8.08 9.90
N ALA A 67 -5.49 -6.87 9.48
CA ALA A 67 -6.41 -5.98 10.21
C ALA A 67 -7.88 -6.28 9.97
N GLN A 68 -8.21 -7.16 9.02
CA GLN A 68 -9.59 -7.38 8.55
C GLN A 68 -10.28 -6.10 8.04
N MET A 69 -9.51 -5.18 7.45
CA MET A 69 -10.00 -3.91 6.90
C MET A 69 -10.35 -4.05 5.41
N THR A 70 -11.14 -5.06 5.05
CA THR A 70 -11.46 -5.41 3.65
C THR A 70 -12.66 -4.66 3.06
N SER A 71 -13.31 -3.79 3.85
CA SER A 71 -14.35 -2.89 3.33
C SER A 71 -13.72 -1.79 2.45
N GLN A 72 -14.51 -1.20 1.54
CA GLN A 72 -14.04 -0.09 0.69
C GLN A 72 -13.43 1.05 1.51
N LYS A 73 -14.05 1.39 2.66
CA LYS A 73 -13.50 2.36 3.59
C LYS A 73 -12.18 1.87 4.21
N GLY A 74 -12.15 0.64 4.72
CA GLY A 74 -10.95 0.08 5.35
C GLY A 74 -9.75 0.00 4.41
N ILE A 75 -9.98 -0.31 3.14
CA ILE A 75 -8.93 -0.32 2.11
C ILE A 75 -8.40 1.12 1.87
N ARG A 76 -9.28 2.13 1.82
CA ARG A 76 -8.87 3.54 1.72
C ARG A 76 -8.09 4.00 2.95
N ASP A 77 -8.55 3.64 4.15
CA ASP A 77 -7.82 3.93 5.39
C ASP A 77 -6.41 3.29 5.38
N CYS A 78 -6.26 2.10 4.79
CA CYS A 78 -4.95 1.44 4.61
C CYS A 78 -4.07 2.14 3.56
N PHE A 79 -4.66 2.73 2.51
CA PHE A 79 -3.93 3.55 1.54
C PHE A 79 -3.42 4.84 2.20
N ASP A 80 -4.26 5.47 3.03
CA ASP A 80 -3.89 6.66 3.80
C ASP A 80 -2.78 6.35 4.82
N ALA A 81 -2.80 5.16 5.41
CA ALA A 81 -1.77 4.67 6.33
C ALA A 81 -0.35 4.63 5.71
N VAL A 82 -0.25 4.46 4.38
CA VAL A 82 1.03 4.46 3.66
C VAL A 82 1.32 5.76 2.90
N THR A 83 0.44 6.76 3.04
CA THR A 83 0.59 8.07 2.38
C THR A 83 0.44 9.21 3.38
N VAL A 84 -0.76 9.78 3.51
CA VAL A 84 -1.02 10.98 4.32
C VAL A 84 -0.74 10.78 5.80
N ASN A 85 -1.02 9.61 6.36
CA ASN A 85 -0.75 9.34 7.78
C ASN A 85 0.75 9.16 8.04
N ALA A 86 1.48 8.56 7.09
CA ALA A 86 2.93 8.43 7.16
C ALA A 86 3.61 9.80 7.10
N ALA A 87 3.16 10.69 6.21
CA ALA A 87 3.64 12.07 6.14
C ALA A 87 3.42 12.83 7.46
N LYS A 88 2.24 12.65 8.10
CA LYS A 88 1.96 13.19 9.44
C LYS A 88 2.88 12.63 10.52
N VAL A 89 3.17 11.32 10.50
CA VAL A 89 4.11 10.69 11.44
C VAL A 89 5.52 11.27 11.28
N MET A 90 5.93 11.59 10.06
CA MET A 90 7.24 12.15 9.73
C MET A 90 7.31 13.67 9.86
N HIS A 91 6.21 14.34 10.22
CA HIS A 91 6.12 15.81 10.30
C HIS A 91 6.55 16.50 8.99
N LEU A 92 6.14 15.95 7.84
CA LEU A 92 6.47 16.55 6.55
C LEU A 92 5.63 17.81 6.30
N ASP A 93 6.30 18.91 6.01
CA ASP A 93 5.66 20.12 5.50
C ASP A 93 5.38 20.01 3.99
N ASN A 94 4.40 20.78 3.51
CA ASN A 94 4.07 20.90 2.08
C ASN A 94 3.76 19.55 1.38
N TYR A 95 3.28 18.54 2.12
CA TYR A 95 2.89 17.24 1.58
C TYR A 95 1.40 17.20 1.21
N GLY A 96 1.10 16.80 -0.03
CA GLY A 96 -0.26 16.57 -0.50
C GLY A 96 -0.47 17.00 -1.95
N ILE A 97 -1.69 16.79 -2.45
CA ILE A 97 -2.11 17.23 -3.78
C ILE A 97 -3.02 18.44 -3.63
N ALA A 98 -2.40 19.60 -3.39
CA ALA A 98 -3.09 20.88 -3.25
C ALA A 98 -2.16 22.03 -3.67
N PRO A 99 -2.71 23.18 -4.13
CA PRO A 99 -1.91 24.38 -4.36
C PRO A 99 -1.07 24.76 -3.13
N GLY A 100 0.20 25.09 -3.36
CA GLY A 100 1.16 25.42 -2.29
C GLY A 100 1.96 24.22 -1.76
N CYS A 101 1.54 22.98 -2.02
CA CYS A 101 2.34 21.79 -1.73
C CYS A 101 3.48 21.63 -2.75
N ASP A 102 4.50 20.84 -2.38
CA ASP A 102 5.53 20.43 -3.31
C ASP A 102 4.90 19.67 -4.49
N ALA A 103 5.36 19.93 -5.72
CA ALA A 103 4.97 19.16 -6.90
C ALA A 103 5.64 17.76 -6.91
N SER A 104 5.41 16.99 -5.86
CA SER A 104 5.95 15.65 -5.61
C SER A 104 4.79 14.66 -5.50
N PHE A 105 4.65 13.78 -6.49
CA PHE A 105 3.55 12.82 -6.54
C PHE A 105 3.91 11.60 -7.40
N VAL A 106 3.13 10.54 -7.24
CA VAL A 106 3.27 9.30 -8.00
C VAL A 106 2.01 9.07 -8.80
N LEU A 107 2.15 8.86 -10.11
CA LEU A 107 1.06 8.42 -10.98
C LEU A 107 0.99 6.89 -10.97
N LEU A 108 -0.09 6.35 -10.41
CA LEU A 108 -0.34 4.91 -10.34
C LEU A 108 -1.24 4.47 -11.50
N GLN A 109 -0.98 3.28 -12.05
CA GLN A 109 -1.84 2.60 -13.02
C GLN A 109 -3.08 2.01 -12.33
N ALA A 110 -3.93 2.87 -11.78
CA ALA A 110 -5.17 2.51 -11.08
C ALA A 110 -6.15 3.69 -11.11
N ARG A 111 -7.45 3.39 -11.02
CA ARG A 111 -8.50 4.43 -11.03
C ARG A 111 -8.73 5.06 -9.66
N ASP A 112 -8.47 4.33 -8.59
CA ASP A 112 -8.59 4.82 -7.23
C ASP A 112 -7.68 4.06 -6.25
N ALA A 113 -7.69 4.47 -4.99
CA ALA A 113 -6.90 3.85 -3.91
C ALA A 113 -7.22 2.36 -3.71
N VAL A 114 -8.48 1.95 -3.93
CA VAL A 114 -8.90 0.56 -3.73
C VAL A 114 -8.35 -0.31 -4.85
N GLU A 115 -8.44 0.15 -6.09
CA GLU A 115 -7.83 -0.54 -7.23
C GLU A 115 -6.30 -0.52 -7.13
N ALA A 116 -5.70 0.56 -6.65
CA ALA A 116 -4.26 0.67 -6.44
C ALA A 116 -3.74 -0.45 -5.52
N ILE A 117 -4.44 -0.67 -4.39
CA ILE A 117 -4.09 -1.76 -3.47
C ILE A 117 -4.41 -3.14 -4.07
N ARG A 118 -5.61 -3.31 -4.67
CA ARG A 118 -6.05 -4.59 -5.25
C ARG A 118 -5.06 -5.12 -6.29
N LEU A 119 -4.60 -4.24 -7.17
CA LEU A 119 -3.70 -4.60 -8.26
C LEU A 119 -2.21 -4.50 -7.89
N ARG A 120 -1.87 -3.95 -6.72
CA ARG A 120 -0.50 -3.47 -6.43
C ARG A 120 0.00 -2.64 -7.61
N ALA A 121 -0.73 -1.58 -7.90
CA ALA A 121 -0.66 -0.86 -9.17
C ALA A 121 0.77 -0.39 -9.51
N ASN A 122 1.11 -0.51 -10.79
CA ASN A 122 2.39 -0.06 -11.31
C ASN A 122 2.54 1.46 -11.18
N ARG A 123 3.77 1.93 -10.99
CA ARG A 123 4.11 3.36 -10.94
C ARG A 123 4.48 3.81 -12.34
N LEU A 124 3.55 4.48 -13.00
CA LEU A 124 3.78 5.01 -14.33
C LEU A 124 4.80 6.14 -14.29
N LYS A 125 4.66 7.07 -13.33
CA LYS A 125 5.54 8.24 -13.20
C LYS A 125 5.77 8.62 -11.75
N VAL A 126 6.97 9.07 -11.43
CA VAL A 126 7.32 9.65 -10.12
C VAL A 126 7.84 11.05 -10.35
N TRP A 127 7.20 12.02 -9.73
CA TRP A 127 7.60 13.42 -9.74
C TRP A 127 8.12 13.82 -8.36
N ARG A 128 9.19 14.61 -8.35
CA ARG A 128 9.74 15.22 -7.13
C ARG A 128 10.00 16.69 -7.41
N LYS A 129 9.31 17.56 -6.68
CA LYS A 129 9.42 19.03 -6.79
C LYS A 129 9.38 19.54 -8.24
N GLY A 130 8.47 18.98 -9.04
CA GLY A 130 8.26 19.38 -10.43
C GLY A 130 9.23 18.74 -11.43
N THR A 131 10.11 17.84 -11.02
CA THR A 131 10.98 17.06 -11.91
C THR A 131 10.51 15.61 -11.99
N LEU A 132 10.38 15.08 -13.20
CA LEU A 132 10.15 13.65 -13.43
C LEU A 132 11.43 12.88 -13.09
N VAL A 133 11.38 12.01 -12.08
CA VAL A 133 12.56 11.27 -11.58
C VAL A 133 12.55 9.79 -11.96
N ALA A 134 11.39 9.23 -12.27
CA ALA A 134 11.25 7.85 -12.75
C ALA A 134 10.00 7.69 -13.61
N GLU A 135 10.07 6.78 -14.58
CA GLU A 135 8.97 6.40 -15.47
C GLU A 135 9.02 4.89 -15.76
N THR A 136 7.84 4.28 -15.85
CA THR A 136 7.67 2.86 -16.20
C THR A 136 6.56 2.73 -17.23
N THR A 137 6.70 1.80 -18.17
CA THR A 137 5.63 1.48 -19.13
C THR A 137 4.41 0.88 -18.46
N GLU A 138 3.23 1.08 -19.03
CA GLU A 138 2.02 0.40 -18.59
C GLU A 138 2.18 -1.12 -18.60
N VAL A 139 1.66 -1.78 -17.57
CA VAL A 139 1.64 -3.24 -17.46
C VAL A 139 0.35 -3.75 -18.07
N VAL A 140 0.48 -4.50 -19.17
CA VAL A 140 -0.65 -5.14 -19.87
C VAL A 140 -0.29 -6.59 -20.17
N ALA A 141 -1.11 -7.52 -19.71
CA ALA A 141 -0.91 -8.93 -19.99
C ALA A 141 -1.37 -9.25 -21.42
N LYS A 142 -0.51 -9.89 -22.22
CA LYS A 142 -0.87 -10.41 -23.55
C LYS A 142 -1.53 -11.77 -23.38
N LEU A 143 -2.70 -11.93 -23.99
CA LEU A 143 -3.47 -13.17 -23.98
C LEU A 143 -3.28 -13.90 -25.31
N ARG A 144 -3.04 -15.22 -25.23
CA ARG A 144 -2.90 -16.12 -26.38
C ARG A 144 -4.00 -17.17 -26.33
N MET A 145 -5.26 -16.72 -26.28
CA MET A 145 -6.43 -17.60 -26.15
C MET A 145 -7.46 -17.27 -27.22
N ALA A 146 -7.97 -18.30 -27.91
CA ALA A 146 -9.03 -18.13 -28.89
C ALA A 146 -10.31 -17.57 -28.25
N ARG A 147 -11.03 -16.69 -28.98
CA ARG A 147 -12.30 -16.08 -28.55
C ARG A 147 -12.24 -15.23 -27.27
N ARG A 148 -11.05 -14.74 -26.91
CA ARG A 148 -10.85 -13.78 -25.81
C ARG A 148 -10.14 -12.52 -26.34
N PRO A 149 -10.21 -11.38 -25.63
CA PRO A 149 -9.40 -10.21 -25.96
C PRO A 149 -7.91 -10.57 -26.06
N SER A 150 -7.17 -9.85 -26.89
CA SER A 150 -5.72 -10.06 -27.06
C SER A 150 -4.89 -9.58 -25.88
N THR A 151 -5.47 -8.74 -25.00
CA THR A 151 -4.82 -8.16 -23.83
C THR A 151 -5.78 -7.98 -22.66
N THR A 152 -5.23 -7.86 -21.45
CA THR A 152 -5.95 -7.45 -20.23
C THR A 152 -5.06 -6.61 -19.32
N ASP A 153 -5.64 -5.56 -18.74
CA ASP A 153 -5.05 -4.67 -17.72
C ASP A 153 -5.60 -4.96 -16.31
N TYR A 154 -6.55 -5.90 -16.20
CA TYR A 154 -7.24 -6.28 -14.96
C TYR A 154 -8.11 -5.17 -14.34
N PHE A 155 -8.40 -4.09 -15.06
CA PHE A 155 -9.38 -3.10 -14.61
C PHE A 155 -10.80 -3.67 -14.69
N ILE A 156 -11.54 -3.53 -13.60
CA ILE A 156 -12.94 -3.94 -13.56
C ILE A 156 -13.76 -2.92 -14.33
N LYS A 157 -14.30 -3.28 -15.50
CA LYS A 157 -15.23 -2.43 -16.23
C LYS A 157 -16.48 -2.22 -15.36
N LEU A 158 -16.72 -1.00 -14.91
CA LEU A 158 -17.99 -0.65 -14.30
C LEU A 158 -19.03 -0.71 -15.42
N LYS A 159 -20.12 -1.44 -15.18
CA LYS A 159 -21.29 -1.41 -16.06
C LYS A 159 -22.04 -0.12 -15.85
#